data_AF-A0A538GG25-F1
#
_entry.id   AF-A0A538GG25-F1
#
_cell.length_a   1.000
_cell.length_b   1.000
_cell.length_c   1.000
_cell.angle_alpha   90.00
_cell.angle_beta   90.00
_cell.angle_gamma   90.00
#
_symmetry.space_group_name_H-M   'P 1'
#
loop_
_entity.id
_entity.type
_entity.pdbx_description
1 polymer ?
#
loop_
_entity_poly.entity_id
_entity_poly.type
_entity_poly.pdbx_seq_one_letter_code
_entity_poly.pdbx_strand_id
1 'polypeptide(L)'
;MRHRCSEHGSRPFVRARPQRWRYKRRPPLQPVSAAERGVLRTRARADREVVVRRLRQEAGFGLIELLMAMTILNIGILATVAAFNSGIVTLRRSGMISTASVLADKQVELYRSLTYGSIALDSSSIPATTPYTSDEAWSSSQVTTTCTTPLPPECNASRTVTGPDHHNYRIDTYIVDDHPATTYTPPAGSAHASTRALRRVTVVVRDGAKTNTVLARELSTFDCSTALPYGTCPSS
;
A
#
# COMPACT_ATOMS: atom_id res chain seq x y z
N MET A 1 11.26 49.15 -35.32
CA MET A 1 11.85 49.59 -34.04
C MET A 1 12.46 48.36 -33.36
N ARG A 2 13.77 48.37 -33.09
CA ARG A 2 14.52 47.28 -32.43
C ARG A 2 14.71 47.63 -30.95
N HIS A 3 14.53 46.67 -30.04
CA HIS A 3 15.13 46.59 -28.69
C HIS A 3 15.03 45.11 -28.28
N ARG A 4 16.07 44.26 -28.23
CA ARG A 4 17.37 44.20 -27.51
C ARG A 4 17.26 43.85 -26.01
N CYS A 5 17.58 42.57 -25.74
CA CYS A 5 18.33 41.94 -24.62
C CYS A 5 17.89 42.06 -23.15
N SER A 6 17.81 40.90 -22.48
CA SER A 6 18.64 40.61 -21.30
C SER A 6 18.81 39.10 -21.09
N GLU A 7 20.05 38.64 -21.13
CA GLU A 7 20.51 37.30 -20.79
C GLU A 7 20.68 37.16 -19.27
N HIS A 8 20.29 36.03 -18.69
CA HIS A 8 20.74 35.62 -17.35
C HIS A 8 21.22 34.16 -17.34
N GLY A 9 22.45 33.99 -17.81
CA GLY A 9 23.55 33.42 -17.02
C GLY A 9 23.32 32.08 -16.32
N SER A 10 23.42 30.99 -17.07
CA SER A 10 23.74 29.66 -16.54
C SER A 10 25.17 29.65 -15.99
N ARG A 11 25.33 29.50 -14.67
CA ARG A 11 26.64 29.30 -14.05
C ARG A 11 27.03 27.82 -14.08
N PRO A 12 28.18 27.44 -14.65
CA PRO A 12 28.70 26.09 -14.51
C PRO A 12 29.23 25.87 -13.09
N PHE A 13 28.85 24.75 -12.47
CA PHE A 13 29.37 24.30 -11.18
C PHE A 13 30.84 23.89 -11.34
N VAL A 14 31.75 24.83 -11.06
CA VAL A 14 33.20 24.61 -11.02
C VAL A 14 33.52 23.73 -9.82
N ARG A 15 34.00 22.50 -10.07
CA ARG A 15 34.57 21.62 -9.05
C ARG A 15 35.73 22.33 -8.34
N ALA A 16 35.56 22.60 -7.05
CA ALA A 16 36.64 23.07 -6.20
C ALA A 16 37.78 22.03 -6.17
N ARG A 17 38.96 22.42 -6.65
CA ARG A 17 40.19 21.63 -6.47
C ARG A 17 40.60 21.69 -5.00
N PRO A 18 41.00 20.58 -4.37
CA PRO A 18 41.48 20.61 -3.00
C PRO A 18 42.79 21.40 -2.91
N GLN A 19 42.91 22.16 -1.82
CA GLN A 19 44.04 23.03 -1.56
C GLN A 19 45.34 22.23 -1.48
N ARG A 20 46.32 22.74 -2.22
CA ARG A 20 47.70 22.25 -2.29
C ARG A 20 48.38 22.52 -0.95
N TRP A 21 48.61 21.47 -0.16
CA TRP A 21 49.34 21.54 1.09
C TRP A 21 50.74 22.14 0.88
N ARG A 22 50.93 23.39 1.33
CA ARG A 22 52.25 24.00 1.49
C ARG A 22 52.97 23.27 2.64
N TYR A 23 53.94 22.44 2.30
CA TYR A 23 54.92 21.95 3.26
C TYR A 23 55.69 23.14 3.84
N LYS A 24 55.43 23.48 5.11
CA LYS A 24 56.37 24.28 5.91
C LYS A 24 57.67 23.48 6.01
N ARG A 25 58.77 24.06 5.54
CA ARG A 25 60.12 23.50 5.70
C ARG A 25 60.35 23.24 7.19
N ARG A 26 60.59 21.98 7.55
CA ARG A 26 61.02 21.62 8.90
C ARG A 26 62.44 22.14 9.13
N PRO A 27 62.78 22.63 10.33
CA PRO A 27 64.15 22.98 10.67
C PRO A 27 65.05 21.74 10.57
N PRO A 28 66.36 21.91 10.28
CA PRO A 28 67.30 20.82 10.23
C PRO A 28 67.34 20.11 11.60
N LEU A 29 67.33 18.78 11.56
CA LEU A 29 67.42 17.93 12.74
C LEU A 29 68.75 18.20 13.44
N GLN A 30 68.68 18.70 14.67
CA GLN A 30 69.84 18.71 15.55
C GLN A 30 70.28 17.26 15.77
N PRO A 31 71.58 16.95 15.70
CA PRO A 31 72.07 15.60 15.93
C PRO A 31 71.86 15.24 17.40
N VAL A 32 70.85 14.40 17.62
CA VAL A 32 70.58 13.76 18.91
C VAL A 32 71.84 12.97 19.30
N SER A 33 72.37 13.30 20.48
CA SER A 33 73.61 12.73 21.01
C SER A 33 73.46 11.21 21.18
N ALA A 34 74.58 10.49 21.09
CA ALA A 34 74.60 9.03 21.05
C ALA A 34 73.97 8.35 22.29
N ALA A 35 73.80 9.10 23.39
CA ALA A 35 73.21 8.61 24.64
C ALA A 35 71.69 8.29 24.50
N GLU A 36 70.92 9.07 23.75
CA GLU A 36 69.49 8.80 23.54
C GLU A 36 69.22 7.69 22.51
N ARG A 37 70.22 7.35 21.68
CA ARG A 37 70.11 6.22 20.72
C ARG A 37 70.16 4.86 21.41
N GLY A 38 70.74 4.77 22.60
CA GLY A 38 70.76 3.54 23.40
C GLY A 38 69.37 3.14 23.90
N VAL A 39 68.54 4.13 24.26
CA VAL A 39 67.22 3.93 24.87
C VAL A 39 66.13 3.60 23.84
N LEU A 40 66.26 4.08 22.59
CA LEU A 40 65.33 3.74 21.50
C LEU A 40 65.60 2.36 20.88
N ARG A 41 66.82 1.82 20.98
CA ARG A 41 67.17 0.49 20.45
C ARG A 41 66.66 -0.67 21.31
N THR A 42 66.45 -0.45 22.60
CA THR A 42 65.93 -1.49 23.50
C THR A 42 64.41 -1.64 23.42
N ARG A 43 63.66 -0.60 23.02
CA ARG A 43 62.19 -0.70 22.83
C ARG A 43 61.79 -1.49 21.58
N ALA A 44 62.48 -1.30 20.46
CA ALA A 44 62.11 -1.94 19.18
C ALA A 44 62.24 -3.48 19.15
N ARG A 45 63.06 -4.07 20.02
CA ARG A 45 63.20 -5.55 20.12
C ARG A 45 62.15 -6.18 21.03
N ALA A 46 61.78 -5.50 22.13
CA ALA A 46 60.73 -5.98 23.02
C ALA A 46 59.37 -6.05 22.30
N ASP A 47 59.07 -5.08 21.43
CA ASP A 47 57.84 -5.08 20.65
C ASP A 47 57.77 -6.26 19.65
N ARG A 48 58.89 -6.64 19.02
CA ARG A 48 58.88 -7.69 18.00
C ARG A 48 58.68 -9.08 18.61
N GLU A 49 59.33 -9.39 19.72
CA GLU A 49 59.17 -10.70 20.38
C GLU A 49 57.80 -10.84 21.04
N VAL A 50 57.29 -9.77 21.67
CA VAL A 50 55.95 -9.75 22.25
C VAL A 50 54.88 -9.90 21.17
N VAL A 51 55.02 -9.22 20.02
CA VAL A 51 54.08 -9.33 18.88
C VAL A 51 54.13 -10.72 18.23
N VAL A 52 55.32 -11.29 18.00
CA VAL A 52 55.46 -12.65 17.42
C VAL A 52 54.92 -13.72 18.38
N ARG A 53 55.11 -13.56 19.69
CA ARG A 53 54.55 -14.45 20.70
C ARG A 53 53.02 -14.32 20.79
N ARG A 54 52.46 -13.11 20.64
CA ARG A 54 51.01 -12.87 20.54
C ARG A 54 50.39 -13.56 19.33
N LEU A 55 50.97 -13.39 18.14
CA LEU A 55 50.50 -14.04 16.91
C LEU A 55 50.58 -15.58 16.99
N ARG A 56 51.60 -16.13 17.67
CA ARG A 56 51.71 -17.58 17.93
C ARG A 56 50.72 -18.08 18.99
N GLN A 57 50.28 -17.24 19.92
CA GLN A 57 49.22 -17.55 20.87
C GLN A 57 47.82 -17.48 20.22
N GLU A 58 47.65 -16.79 19.09
CA GLU A 58 46.39 -16.72 18.32
C GLU A 58 46.32 -17.71 17.14
N ALA A 59 47.35 -18.55 16.95
CA ALA A 59 47.54 -19.46 15.81
C ALA A 59 46.52 -20.62 15.66
N GLY A 60 45.40 -20.59 16.37
CA GLY A 60 44.27 -21.52 16.22
C GLY A 60 42.90 -20.86 16.34
N PHE A 61 42.84 -19.62 16.84
CA PHE A 61 41.58 -18.90 17.04
C PHE A 61 41.11 -18.24 15.72
N GLY A 62 42.02 -17.69 14.92
CA GLY A 62 41.66 -17.01 13.67
C GLY A 62 41.07 -17.89 12.56
N LEU A 63 41.44 -19.19 12.50
CA LEU A 63 40.83 -20.13 11.55
C LEU A 63 39.42 -20.55 11.99
N ILE A 64 39.21 -20.73 13.30
CA ILE A 64 37.88 -21.00 13.87
C ILE A 64 36.98 -19.78 13.71
N GLU A 65 37.52 -18.58 13.86
CA GLU A 65 36.79 -17.32 13.66
C GLU A 65 36.34 -17.16 12.21
N LEU A 66 37.18 -17.49 11.23
CA LEU A 66 36.78 -17.51 9.81
C LEU A 66 35.72 -18.57 9.53
N LEU A 67 35.84 -19.77 10.11
CA LEU A 67 34.84 -20.83 9.96
C LEU A 67 33.50 -20.40 10.58
N MET A 68 33.53 -19.81 11.78
CA MET A 68 32.35 -19.28 12.47
C MET A 68 31.74 -18.09 11.71
N ALA A 69 32.56 -17.19 11.17
CA ALA A 69 32.10 -16.09 10.35
C ALA A 69 31.40 -16.59 9.08
N MET A 70 31.97 -17.61 8.41
CA MET A 70 31.36 -18.23 7.24
C MET A 70 30.04 -18.94 7.58
N THR A 71 29.96 -19.66 8.71
CA THR A 71 28.71 -20.32 9.12
C THR A 71 27.63 -19.32 9.49
N ILE A 72 27.95 -18.27 10.25
CA ILE A 72 27.01 -17.19 10.57
C ILE A 72 26.56 -16.46 9.31
N LEU A 73 27.48 -16.18 8.37
CA LEU A 73 27.14 -15.57 7.09
C LEU A 73 26.18 -16.47 6.29
N ASN A 74 26.45 -17.77 6.21
CA ASN A 74 25.57 -18.71 5.51
C ASN A 74 24.18 -18.76 6.13
N ILE A 75 24.08 -18.78 7.47
CA ILE A 75 22.79 -18.72 8.18
C ILE A 75 22.07 -17.40 7.86
N GLY A 76 22.79 -16.27 7.84
CA GLY A 76 22.24 -14.96 7.51
C GLY A 76 21.69 -14.87 6.08
N ILE A 77 22.39 -15.42 5.09
CA ILE A 77 21.94 -15.41 3.69
C ILE A 77 20.68 -16.27 3.53
N LEU A 78 20.62 -17.45 4.16
CA LEU A 78 19.42 -18.29 4.12
C LEU A 78 18.21 -17.58 4.76
N ALA A 79 18.43 -16.86 5.86
CA ALA A 79 17.38 -16.08 6.52
C ALA A 79 16.85 -14.95 5.62
N THR A 80 17.73 -14.22 4.92
CA THR A 80 17.30 -13.13 4.03
C THR A 80 16.54 -13.65 2.81
N VAL A 81 16.95 -14.76 2.20
CA VAL A 81 16.21 -15.40 1.09
C VAL A 81 14.79 -15.80 1.50
N ALA A 82 14.64 -16.40 2.68
CA ALA A 82 13.32 -16.75 3.22
C ALA A 82 12.43 -15.51 3.43
N ALA A 83 13.02 -14.41 3.94
CA ALA A 83 12.33 -13.14 4.12
C ALA A 83 11.87 -12.53 2.78
N PHE A 84 12.72 -12.55 1.74
CA PHE A 84 12.36 -12.03 0.41
C PHE A 84 11.22 -12.81 -0.24
N ASN A 85 11.22 -14.13 -0.14
CA ASN A 85 10.13 -14.96 -0.67
C ASN A 85 8.79 -14.62 -0.01
N SER A 86 8.80 -14.41 1.31
CA SER A 86 7.61 -13.99 2.07
C SER A 86 7.16 -12.56 1.72
N GLY A 87 8.13 -11.67 1.48
CA GLY A 87 7.90 -10.29 1.06
C GLY A 87 7.19 -10.21 -0.30
N ILE A 88 7.60 -11.02 -1.28
CA ILE A 88 6.98 -11.01 -2.63
C ILE A 88 5.50 -11.44 -2.57
N VAL A 89 5.18 -12.49 -1.80
CA VAL A 89 3.78 -12.95 -1.65
C VAL A 89 2.93 -11.86 -0.98
N THR A 90 3.47 -11.22 0.05
CA THR A 90 2.80 -10.13 0.75
C THR A 90 2.54 -8.95 -0.19
N LEU A 91 3.54 -8.54 -0.98
CA LEU A 91 3.41 -7.44 -1.95
C LEU A 91 2.33 -7.73 -3.00
N ARG A 92 2.26 -8.96 -3.52
CA ARG A 92 1.20 -9.37 -4.46
C ARG A 92 -0.18 -9.26 -3.82
N ARG A 93 -0.33 -9.75 -2.58
CA ARG A 93 -1.59 -9.64 -1.84
C ARG A 93 -1.98 -8.18 -1.60
N SER A 94 -1.04 -7.33 -1.22
CA SER A 94 -1.26 -5.89 -1.07
C SER A 94 -1.70 -5.24 -2.38
N GLY A 95 -1.07 -5.59 -3.51
CA GLY A 95 -1.49 -5.13 -4.83
C GLY A 95 -2.91 -5.55 -5.20
N MET A 96 -3.29 -6.79 -4.86
CA MET A 96 -4.66 -7.27 -5.10
C MET A 96 -5.69 -6.54 -4.26
N ILE A 97 -5.40 -6.30 -2.98
CA ILE A 97 -6.29 -5.53 -2.09
C ILE A 97 -6.44 -4.08 -2.59
N SER A 98 -5.35 -3.44 -3.01
CA SER A 98 -5.39 -2.08 -3.55
C SER A 98 -6.17 -1.98 -4.86
N THR A 99 -6.09 -3.00 -5.72
CA THR A 99 -6.89 -3.06 -6.95
C THR A 99 -8.36 -3.29 -6.63
N ALA A 100 -8.63 -4.21 -5.69
CA ALA A 100 -9.98 -4.51 -5.23
C ALA A 100 -10.67 -3.30 -4.58
N SER A 101 -9.95 -2.50 -3.78
CA SER A 101 -10.51 -1.28 -3.18
C SER A 101 -10.90 -0.27 -4.26
N VAL A 102 -10.02 -0.04 -5.24
CA VAL A 102 -10.33 0.87 -6.37
C VAL A 102 -11.52 0.38 -7.20
N LEU A 103 -11.70 -0.94 -7.36
CA LEU A 103 -12.87 -1.50 -8.03
C LEU A 103 -14.15 -1.29 -7.22
N ALA A 104 -14.09 -1.41 -5.89
CA ALA A 104 -15.21 -1.11 -5.00
C ALA A 104 -15.58 0.38 -5.08
N ASP A 105 -14.57 1.27 -4.91
CA ASP A 105 -14.72 2.73 -4.96
C ASP A 105 -15.38 3.15 -6.28
N LYS A 106 -14.90 2.63 -7.41
CA LYS A 106 -15.48 2.90 -8.73
C LYS A 106 -16.94 2.50 -8.82
N GLN A 107 -17.33 1.36 -8.25
CA GLN A 107 -18.71 0.89 -8.30
C GLN A 107 -19.61 1.80 -7.45
N VAL A 108 -19.16 2.20 -6.25
CA VAL A 108 -19.94 3.10 -5.40
C VAL A 108 -20.03 4.52 -5.99
N GLU A 109 -18.94 5.03 -6.57
CA GLU A 109 -18.95 6.30 -7.32
C GLU A 109 -19.91 6.26 -8.50
N LEU A 110 -20.02 5.11 -9.16
CA LEU A 110 -21.01 4.94 -10.23
C LEU A 110 -22.43 5.10 -9.68
N TYR A 111 -22.78 4.49 -8.55
CA TYR A 111 -24.09 4.71 -7.91
C TYR A 111 -24.32 6.15 -7.45
N ARG A 112 -23.27 6.90 -7.05
CA ARG A 112 -23.36 8.33 -6.74
C ARG A 112 -23.78 9.19 -7.92
N SER A 113 -23.62 8.71 -9.15
CA SER A 113 -24.08 9.40 -10.36
C SER A 113 -25.53 9.11 -10.76
N LEU A 114 -26.19 8.15 -10.08
CA LEU A 114 -27.56 7.73 -10.42
C LEU A 114 -28.62 8.47 -9.60
N THR A 115 -29.81 8.58 -10.16
CA THR A 115 -30.99 9.01 -9.38
C THR A 115 -31.43 7.92 -8.45
N TYR A 116 -32.10 8.28 -7.34
CA TYR A 116 -32.50 7.32 -6.31
C TYR A 116 -33.24 6.13 -6.92
N GLY A 117 -34.24 6.39 -7.78
CA GLY A 117 -35.05 5.36 -8.44
C GLY A 117 -34.26 4.40 -9.35
N SER A 118 -33.15 4.84 -9.93
CA SER A 118 -32.29 4.04 -10.80
C SER A 118 -31.29 3.15 -10.06
N ILE A 119 -31.15 3.28 -8.74
CA ILE A 119 -30.29 2.42 -7.91
C ILE A 119 -31.01 1.08 -7.67
N ALA A 120 -30.87 0.15 -8.60
CA ALA A 120 -31.48 -1.18 -8.54
C ALA A 120 -30.67 -2.18 -9.36
N LEU A 121 -30.81 -3.47 -9.05
CA LEU A 121 -30.17 -4.56 -9.77
C LEU A 121 -31.13 -5.20 -10.78
N ASP A 122 -30.61 -5.77 -11.86
CA ASP A 122 -31.42 -6.62 -12.73
C ASP A 122 -31.63 -7.98 -12.06
N SER A 123 -32.88 -8.43 -11.97
CA SER A 123 -33.23 -9.67 -11.27
C SER A 123 -32.58 -10.91 -11.88
N SER A 124 -32.28 -10.91 -13.19
CA SER A 124 -31.61 -12.02 -13.86
C SER A 124 -30.11 -12.11 -13.54
N SER A 125 -29.52 -11.03 -13.02
CA SER A 125 -28.10 -10.97 -12.69
C SER A 125 -27.78 -11.44 -11.27
N ILE A 126 -28.80 -11.58 -10.41
CA ILE A 126 -28.64 -11.94 -8.99
C ILE A 126 -28.35 -13.45 -8.87
N PRO A 127 -27.15 -13.86 -8.41
CA PRO A 127 -26.84 -15.27 -8.23
C PRO A 127 -27.64 -15.88 -7.08
N ALA A 128 -28.21 -17.07 -7.31
CA ALA A 128 -28.92 -17.83 -6.28
C ALA A 128 -28.00 -18.75 -5.44
N THR A 129 -26.68 -18.65 -5.60
CA THR A 129 -25.71 -19.58 -5.01
C THR A 129 -24.65 -18.87 -4.16
N THR A 130 -23.94 -19.66 -3.36
CA THR A 130 -22.75 -19.20 -2.65
C THR A 130 -21.65 -18.81 -3.65
N PRO A 131 -20.80 -17.82 -3.30
CA PRO A 131 -20.75 -17.11 -2.02
C PRO A 131 -21.67 -15.87 -1.95
N TYR A 132 -22.47 -15.59 -2.98
CA TYR A 132 -23.33 -14.40 -3.03
C TYR A 132 -24.41 -14.43 -1.95
N THR A 133 -25.18 -15.53 -1.88
CA THR A 133 -26.29 -15.69 -0.92
C THR A 133 -25.85 -15.92 0.53
N SER A 134 -24.55 -16.13 0.77
CA SER A 134 -23.97 -16.29 2.10
C SER A 134 -23.23 -15.05 2.60
N ASP A 135 -23.20 -13.96 1.83
CA ASP A 135 -22.58 -12.72 2.29
C ASP A 135 -23.44 -12.04 3.36
N GLU A 136 -22.80 -11.36 4.32
CA GLU A 136 -23.51 -10.60 5.35
C GLU A 136 -24.40 -9.46 4.80
N ALA A 137 -24.10 -8.97 3.60
CA ALA A 137 -24.89 -7.93 2.93
C ALA A 137 -26.09 -8.50 2.16
N TRP A 138 -26.19 -9.82 2.00
CA TRP A 138 -27.29 -10.46 1.29
C TRP A 138 -28.62 -10.27 2.03
N SER A 139 -29.66 -10.06 1.24
CA SER A 139 -31.06 -10.03 1.66
C SER A 139 -31.90 -10.61 0.52
N SER A 140 -32.91 -11.42 0.84
CA SER A 140 -33.86 -11.90 -0.17
C SER A 140 -34.69 -10.77 -0.80
N SER A 141 -34.77 -9.61 -0.12
CA SER A 141 -35.48 -8.42 -0.58
C SER A 141 -34.51 -7.45 -1.27
N GLN A 142 -33.77 -7.93 -2.28
CA GLN A 142 -32.94 -7.04 -3.10
C GLN A 142 -33.82 -6.06 -3.89
N VAL A 143 -33.36 -4.81 -3.99
CA VAL A 143 -33.99 -3.81 -4.86
C VAL A 143 -33.70 -4.17 -6.31
N THR A 144 -34.75 -4.50 -7.06
CA THR A 144 -34.62 -4.93 -8.45
C THR A 144 -35.40 -4.08 -9.43
N THR A 145 -34.92 -4.03 -10.66
CA THR A 145 -35.57 -3.43 -11.81
C THR A 145 -35.28 -4.27 -13.06
N THR A 146 -35.83 -3.88 -14.21
CA THR A 146 -35.42 -4.44 -15.50
C THR A 146 -34.42 -3.48 -16.14
N CYS A 147 -33.24 -3.99 -16.47
CA CYS A 147 -32.21 -3.19 -17.12
C CYS A 147 -32.06 -3.56 -18.60
N THR A 148 -31.54 -2.61 -19.38
CA THR A 148 -31.25 -2.84 -20.79
C THR A 148 -30.10 -3.82 -20.96
N THR A 149 -30.17 -4.68 -21.98
CA THR A 149 -29.09 -5.59 -22.34
C THR A 149 -28.18 -4.98 -23.43
N PRO A 150 -26.85 -5.12 -23.36
CA PRO A 150 -26.08 -5.79 -22.30
C PRO A 150 -26.17 -5.05 -20.96
N LEU A 151 -26.24 -5.81 -19.86
CA LEU A 151 -26.47 -5.25 -18.52
C LEU A 151 -25.37 -4.25 -18.16
N PRO A 152 -25.73 -2.99 -17.82
CA PRO A 152 -24.76 -2.02 -17.40
C PRO A 152 -24.19 -2.40 -16.00
N PRO A 153 -22.98 -1.93 -15.67
CA PRO A 153 -22.30 -2.17 -14.39
C PRO A 153 -23.16 -2.02 -13.12
N GLU A 154 -24.00 -1.00 -13.06
CA GLU A 154 -24.90 -0.65 -11.96
C GLU A 154 -26.03 -1.65 -11.77
N CYS A 155 -26.45 -2.31 -12.84
CA CYS A 155 -27.54 -3.26 -12.82
C CYS A 155 -27.06 -4.69 -12.65
N ASN A 156 -25.76 -4.96 -12.84
CA ASN A 156 -25.23 -6.31 -12.78
C ASN A 156 -24.81 -6.65 -11.34
N ALA A 157 -25.61 -7.48 -10.68
CA ALA A 157 -25.39 -7.88 -9.29
C ALA A 157 -24.09 -8.64 -9.07
N SER A 158 -23.60 -9.39 -10.07
CA SER A 158 -22.36 -10.15 -9.94
C SER A 158 -21.62 -10.24 -11.26
N ARG A 159 -20.41 -9.67 -11.29
CA ARG A 159 -19.58 -9.65 -12.49
C ARG A 159 -18.12 -9.90 -12.18
N THR A 160 -17.40 -10.43 -13.16
CA THR A 160 -15.96 -10.63 -13.09
C THR A 160 -15.25 -9.59 -13.93
N VAL A 161 -14.21 -8.96 -13.38
CA VAL A 161 -13.35 -7.98 -14.05
C VAL A 161 -11.90 -8.39 -13.84
N THR A 162 -11.09 -8.30 -14.91
CA THR A 162 -9.65 -8.50 -14.82
C THR A 162 -8.96 -7.17 -14.50
N GLY A 163 -8.20 -7.13 -13.40
CA GLY A 163 -7.44 -5.96 -13.01
C GLY A 163 -6.18 -5.76 -13.87
N PRO A 164 -5.52 -4.58 -13.75
CA PRO A 164 -4.25 -4.31 -14.44
C PRO A 164 -3.10 -5.25 -14.03
N ASP A 165 -3.26 -5.94 -12.91
CA ASP A 165 -2.38 -6.97 -12.38
C ASP A 165 -2.62 -8.37 -12.98
N HIS A 166 -3.48 -8.47 -14.01
CA HIS A 166 -3.92 -9.71 -14.65
C HIS A 166 -4.64 -10.68 -13.71
N HIS A 167 -5.09 -10.21 -12.55
CA HIS A 167 -5.89 -11.00 -11.63
C HIS A 167 -7.37 -10.79 -11.89
N ASN A 168 -8.16 -11.85 -11.70
CA ASN A 168 -9.61 -11.76 -11.83
C ASN A 168 -10.23 -11.40 -10.50
N TYR A 169 -11.16 -10.45 -10.52
CA TYR A 169 -11.91 -9.98 -9.38
C TYR A 169 -13.39 -10.21 -9.63
N ARG A 170 -14.09 -10.79 -8.66
CA ARG A 170 -15.54 -10.89 -8.69
C ARG A 170 -16.13 -9.75 -7.86
N ILE A 171 -16.90 -8.89 -8.50
CA ILE A 171 -17.59 -7.76 -7.88
C ILE A 171 -19.04 -8.19 -7.68
N ASP A 172 -19.46 -8.28 -6.42
CA ASP A 172 -20.83 -8.53 -6.02
C ASP A 172 -21.42 -7.24 -5.45
N THR A 173 -22.60 -6.84 -5.91
CA THR A 173 -23.33 -5.68 -5.38
C THR A 173 -24.64 -6.12 -4.76
N TYR A 174 -24.91 -5.64 -3.55
CA TYR A 174 -26.15 -5.87 -2.82
C TYR A 174 -26.84 -4.53 -2.61
N ILE A 175 -28.13 -4.45 -2.92
CA ILE A 175 -28.94 -3.25 -2.74
C ILE A 175 -30.17 -3.62 -1.93
N VAL A 176 -30.32 -3.00 -0.76
CA VAL A 176 -31.42 -3.24 0.16
C VAL A 176 -32.00 -1.89 0.58
N ASP A 177 -33.33 -1.80 0.62
CA ASP A 177 -33.99 -0.63 1.19
C ASP A 177 -33.86 -0.67 2.73
N ASP A 178 -33.57 0.49 3.30
CA ASP A 178 -33.47 0.72 4.74
C ASP A 178 -34.39 1.88 5.13
N HIS A 179 -35.07 1.75 6.26
CA HIS A 179 -36.11 2.68 6.70
C HIS A 179 -35.89 3.06 8.17
N PRO A 180 -34.74 3.67 8.53
CA PRO A 180 -34.50 4.09 9.90
C PRO A 180 -35.55 5.11 10.34
N ALA A 181 -35.99 4.95 11.60
CA ALA A 181 -36.84 5.94 12.24
C ALA A 181 -36.10 7.28 12.35
N THR A 182 -36.81 8.36 12.06
CA THR A 182 -36.32 9.71 12.27
C THR A 182 -36.52 10.10 13.74
N THR A 183 -35.63 10.94 14.27
CA THR A 183 -35.82 11.57 15.59
C THR A 183 -36.76 12.77 15.54
N TYR A 184 -37.33 13.06 14.36
CA TYR A 184 -38.29 14.14 14.17
C TYR A 184 -39.67 13.69 14.66
N THR A 185 -40.17 14.34 15.70
CA THR A 185 -41.55 14.16 16.16
C THR A 185 -42.43 15.16 15.41
N PRO A 186 -43.23 14.73 14.41
CA PRO A 186 -44.11 15.63 13.70
C PRO A 186 -45.16 16.22 14.64
N PRO A 187 -45.52 17.51 14.49
CA PRO A 187 -46.70 18.07 15.13
C PRO A 187 -47.94 17.23 14.81
N ALA A 188 -48.82 17.05 15.81
CA ALA A 188 -50.06 16.27 15.64
C ALA A 188 -50.87 16.80 14.45
N GLY A 189 -51.20 15.92 13.49
CA GLY A 189 -51.93 16.27 12.28
C GLY A 189 -51.07 16.71 11.08
N SER A 190 -49.74 16.67 11.18
CA SER A 190 -48.85 16.92 10.02
C SER A 190 -48.50 15.62 9.26
N ALA A 191 -48.40 15.71 7.94
CA ALA A 191 -48.18 14.58 7.02
C ALA A 191 -46.69 14.27 6.79
N HIS A 192 -45.84 14.41 7.80
CA HIS A 192 -44.41 14.12 7.68
C HIS A 192 -44.11 12.65 7.96
N ALA A 193 -43.24 12.05 7.14
CA ALA A 193 -42.79 10.68 7.35
C ALA A 193 -41.98 10.58 8.66
N SER A 194 -42.30 9.56 9.47
CA SER A 194 -41.55 9.22 10.69
C SER A 194 -40.31 8.36 10.40
N THR A 195 -40.16 7.87 9.16
CA THR A 195 -39.04 7.06 8.68
C THR A 195 -38.38 7.71 7.46
N ARG A 196 -37.11 7.38 7.22
CA ARG A 196 -36.34 7.91 6.08
C ARG A 196 -36.05 6.78 5.10
N ALA A 197 -36.48 6.91 3.85
CA ALA A 197 -36.23 5.91 2.82
C ALA A 197 -34.80 6.01 2.29
N LEU A 198 -33.97 5.01 2.62
CA LEU A 198 -32.59 4.90 2.21
C LEU A 198 -32.39 3.65 1.34
N ARG A 199 -31.52 3.74 0.34
CA ARG A 199 -30.98 2.57 -0.35
C ARG A 199 -29.57 2.34 0.14
N ARG A 200 -29.34 1.20 0.77
CA ARG A 200 -28.02 0.76 1.20
C ARG A 200 -27.42 -0.12 0.12
N VAL A 201 -26.39 0.40 -0.54
CA VAL A 201 -25.60 -0.33 -1.52
C VAL A 201 -24.34 -0.84 -0.84
N THR A 202 -24.11 -2.15 -0.93
CA THR A 202 -22.88 -2.77 -0.45
C THR A 202 -22.19 -3.43 -1.62
N VAL A 203 -20.94 -3.04 -1.89
CA VAL A 203 -20.10 -3.63 -2.93
C VAL A 203 -19.05 -4.50 -2.26
N VAL A 204 -18.94 -5.75 -2.71
CA VAL A 204 -17.99 -6.73 -2.19
C VAL A 204 -17.12 -7.20 -3.34
N VAL A 205 -15.82 -6.97 -3.23
CA VAL A 205 -14.85 -7.43 -4.22
C VAL A 205 -14.10 -8.63 -3.66
N ARG A 206 -14.21 -9.74 -4.37
CA ARG A 206 -13.62 -11.03 -4.03
C ARG A 206 -12.52 -11.40 -5.01
N ASP A 207 -11.63 -12.28 -4.57
CA ASP A 207 -10.74 -12.99 -5.47
C ASP A 207 -11.57 -13.84 -6.45
N GLY A 208 -11.33 -13.70 -7.76
CA GLY A 208 -12.07 -14.40 -8.80
C GLY A 208 -11.80 -15.91 -8.87
N ALA A 209 -10.63 -16.37 -8.42
CA ALA A 209 -10.30 -17.79 -8.30
C ALA A 209 -10.72 -18.37 -6.94
N LYS A 210 -10.71 -17.54 -5.89
CA LYS A 210 -11.08 -17.91 -4.51
C LYS A 210 -12.19 -17.02 -4.00
N THR A 211 -13.40 -17.24 -4.49
CA THR A 211 -14.55 -16.35 -4.23
C THR A 211 -14.97 -16.27 -2.76
N ASN A 212 -14.53 -17.20 -1.90
CA ASN A 212 -14.70 -17.09 -0.44
C ASN A 212 -13.78 -16.03 0.21
N THR A 213 -12.75 -15.56 -0.50
CA THR A 213 -11.83 -14.51 0.00
C THR A 213 -12.32 -13.14 -0.44
N VAL A 214 -12.82 -12.36 0.52
CA VAL A 214 -13.13 -10.94 0.34
C VAL A 214 -11.83 -10.14 0.41
N LEU A 215 -11.61 -9.29 -0.59
CA LEU A 215 -10.43 -8.42 -0.69
C LEU A 215 -10.76 -6.97 -0.34
N ALA A 216 -11.97 -6.50 -0.68
CA ALA A 216 -12.48 -5.20 -0.30
C ALA A 216 -14.00 -5.23 -0.13
N ARG A 217 -14.51 -4.37 0.75
CA ARG A 217 -15.94 -4.10 0.93
C ARG A 217 -16.10 -2.60 1.05
N GLU A 218 -17.08 -2.05 0.33
CA GLU A 218 -17.51 -0.67 0.50
C GLU A 218 -19.03 -0.63 0.65
N LEU A 219 -19.50 0.34 1.42
CA LEU A 219 -20.91 0.56 1.68
C LEU A 219 -21.23 2.03 1.51
N SER A 220 -22.34 2.31 0.84
CA SER A 220 -22.89 3.66 0.72
C SER A 220 -24.40 3.63 0.90
N THR A 221 -24.94 4.69 1.48
CA THR A 221 -26.36 4.90 1.63
C THR A 221 -26.80 6.09 0.80
N PHE A 222 -27.89 5.91 0.07
CA PHE A 222 -28.47 6.91 -0.81
C PHE A 222 -29.83 7.29 -0.29
N ASP A 223 -30.05 8.58 -0.11
CA ASP A 223 -31.31 9.07 0.39
C ASP A 223 -32.24 9.49 -0.76
N CYS A 224 -33.51 9.17 -0.62
CA CYS A 224 -34.52 9.49 -1.63
C CYS A 224 -34.62 10.99 -1.96
N SER A 225 -34.21 11.91 -1.06
CA SER A 225 -34.21 13.35 -1.33
C SER A 225 -33.01 13.85 -2.14
N THR A 226 -31.94 13.05 -2.27
CA THR A 226 -30.67 13.52 -2.86
C THR A 226 -30.60 13.47 -4.38
N ALA A 227 -31.63 12.97 -5.10
CA ALA A 227 -31.59 12.90 -6.56
C ALA A 227 -32.97 12.80 -7.25
N LEU A 228 -33.84 13.80 -7.10
CA LEU A 228 -35.15 13.85 -7.79
C LEU A 228 -35.20 14.92 -8.90
N PRO A 229 -35.72 14.54 -10.08
CA PRO A 229 -36.83 15.26 -10.67
C PRO A 229 -38.07 14.34 -10.69
N TYR A 230 -39.01 14.62 -9.78
CA TYR A 230 -40.36 14.03 -9.66
C TYR A 230 -40.48 12.60 -9.06
N GLY A 231 -40.91 12.54 -7.80
CA GLY A 231 -41.39 11.32 -7.14
C GLY A 231 -41.29 11.45 -5.61
N THR A 232 -42.43 11.35 -4.91
CA THR A 232 -42.44 11.22 -3.45
C THR A 232 -41.69 9.95 -3.06
N CYS A 233 -40.81 10.05 -2.06
CA CYS A 233 -40.11 8.89 -1.51
C CYS A 233 -41.10 7.77 -1.18
N PRO A 234 -40.76 6.49 -1.45
CA PRO A 234 -41.61 5.39 -1.02
C PRO A 234 -41.76 5.44 0.50
N SER A 235 -42.99 5.49 0.98
CA SER A 235 -43.29 5.24 2.39
C SER A 235 -43.28 3.73 2.60
N SER A 236 -42.47 3.26 3.56
CA SER A 236 -42.50 1.90 4.10
C SER A 236 -43.91 1.43 4.41
#